data_AF-A0A812RZA9-F1
#
_entry.id   AF-A0A812RZA9-F1
#
_cell.length_a   1.000
_cell.length_b   1.000
_cell.length_c   1.000
_cell.angle_alpha   90.00
_cell.angle_beta   90.00
_cell.angle_gamma   90.00
#
_symmetry.space_group_name_H-M   'P 1'
#
loop_
_entity.id
_entity.type
_entity.pdbx_description
1 polymer ?
#
loop_
_entity_poly.entity_id
_entity_poly.type
_entity_poly.pdbx_seq_one_letter_code
_entity_poly.pdbx_strand_id
1 'polypeptide(L)'
;MSMKPQLGNDTDSTQHEDDWFNANAAKKDIQHFVKSFRGKRTLDLLDLFGASGSVSAIFKNKGQKNCAVYDLKINGATDDICAEEGFYNLLTLACRMKSGGLVMGGPPCSLFVFMSSSIHRRSLDNPWGNTKYASVRLANRIVSNMAVVLDVLMQRDVHIVIEQPSGSAMFRLPPLAAVVAKPGWARVFTYMGAFEHDMLKPTILMGTLPTLHRMKRRRPDPQKFRKIKSTFYVNGKVGKKKTLTGRKALQGSAAYTKCFCRDLHKTWVEAVEGR
;
A
#
# COMPACT_ATOMS: atom_id res chain seq x y z
N MET A 1 0.60 16.24 29.61
CA MET A 1 0.70 14.77 29.56
C MET A 1 1.13 14.37 28.16
N SER A 2 2.41 14.03 27.98
CA SER A 2 2.93 13.54 26.70
C SER A 2 2.44 12.11 26.50
N MET A 3 1.49 11.91 25.59
CA MET A 3 1.13 10.56 25.14
C MET A 3 2.31 10.02 24.33
N LYS A 4 2.99 9.01 24.86
CA LYS A 4 3.91 8.20 24.04
C LYS A 4 3.12 7.66 22.84
N PRO A 5 3.61 7.79 21.60
CA PRO A 5 2.95 7.21 20.45
C PRO A 5 2.94 5.69 20.62
N GLN A 6 1.75 5.11 20.72
CA GLN A 6 1.59 3.66 20.65
C GLN A 6 1.84 3.25 19.21
N LEU A 7 3.10 2.93 18.89
CA LEU A 7 3.53 2.17 17.72
C LEU A 7 2.83 0.80 17.74
N GLY A 8 1.60 0.79 17.25
CA GLY A 8 0.69 -0.34 17.37
C GLY A 8 -0.43 -0.33 16.32
N ASN A 9 -0.48 0.67 15.44
CA ASN A 9 -1.37 0.71 14.28
C ASN A 9 -0.55 0.57 12.98
N ASP A 10 -1.17 0.11 11.90
CA ASP A 10 -0.55 0.09 10.57
C ASP A 10 -0.41 1.50 9.96
N THR A 11 -1.15 2.47 10.50
CA THR A 11 -1.08 3.91 10.15
C THR A 11 -0.29 4.63 11.22
N ASP A 12 0.94 5.05 10.91
CA ASP A 12 1.83 5.71 11.86
C ASP A 12 2.77 6.70 11.14
N SER A 13 3.43 7.57 11.91
CA SER A 13 4.42 8.54 11.45
C SER A 13 5.33 8.93 12.63
N THR A 14 6.61 9.22 12.36
CA THR A 14 7.55 9.75 13.35
C THR A 14 7.36 11.25 13.58
N GLN A 15 6.55 11.92 12.76
CA GLN A 15 6.38 13.37 12.79
C GLN A 15 5.15 13.79 13.59
N HIS A 16 5.23 14.97 14.21
CA HIS A 16 4.06 15.65 14.72
C HIS A 16 3.16 16.09 13.56
N GLU A 17 1.86 16.20 13.81
CA GLU A 17 0.89 16.48 12.76
C GLU A 17 1.13 17.79 12.02
N ASP A 18 1.53 18.83 12.75
CA ASP A 18 1.82 20.15 12.19
C ASP A 18 3.04 20.13 11.24
N ASP A 19 3.89 19.12 11.36
CA ASP A 19 5.12 18.95 10.58
C ASP A 19 4.96 17.93 9.44
N TRP A 20 3.75 17.40 9.21
CA TRP A 20 3.53 16.43 8.14
C TRP A 20 3.79 17.05 6.76
N PHE A 21 4.76 16.48 6.07
CA PHE A 21 5.15 16.90 4.73
C PHE A 21 3.97 16.85 3.76
N ASN A 22 3.72 17.96 3.06
CA ASN A 22 2.62 18.06 2.10
C ASN A 22 3.13 18.04 0.66
N ALA A 23 3.23 16.85 0.07
CA ALA A 23 3.74 16.69 -1.29
C ALA A 23 2.94 17.47 -2.35
N ASN A 24 1.64 17.69 -2.14
CA ASN A 24 0.83 18.47 -3.06
C ASN A 24 1.16 19.97 -3.02
N ALA A 25 1.60 20.49 -1.88
CA ALA A 25 2.06 21.87 -1.75
C ALA A 25 3.49 22.03 -2.31
N ALA A 26 4.35 21.03 -2.13
CA ALA A 26 5.74 21.02 -2.58
C ALA A 26 5.95 20.61 -4.06
N LYS A 27 4.91 20.68 -4.91
CA LYS A 27 4.96 20.17 -6.29
C LYS A 27 6.10 20.76 -7.13
N LYS A 28 6.39 22.06 -6.97
CA LYS A 28 7.48 22.72 -7.73
C LYS A 28 8.84 22.18 -7.33
N ASP A 29 9.08 22.01 -6.03
CA ASP A 29 10.34 21.50 -5.50
C ASP A 29 10.54 20.02 -5.89
N ILE A 30 9.48 19.22 -5.82
CA ILE A 30 9.46 17.83 -6.29
C ILE A 30 9.78 17.75 -7.78
N GLN A 31 9.15 18.59 -8.62
CA GLN A 31 9.45 18.64 -10.05
C GLN A 31 10.89 19.06 -10.32
N HIS A 32 11.40 20.05 -9.58
CA HIS A 32 12.78 20.47 -9.67
C HIS A 32 13.73 19.34 -9.30
N PHE A 33 13.50 18.66 -8.17
CA PHE A 33 14.27 17.50 -7.71
C PHE A 33 14.30 16.38 -8.77
N VAL A 34 13.15 16.01 -9.33
CA VAL A 34 13.07 14.94 -10.35
C VAL A 34 13.84 15.33 -11.62
N LYS A 35 13.78 16.60 -12.04
CA LYS A 35 14.52 17.11 -13.21
C LYS A 35 16.02 17.24 -12.95
N SER A 36 16.41 17.59 -11.73
CA SER A 36 17.81 17.75 -11.34
C SER A 36 18.48 16.41 -10.96
N PHE A 37 17.71 15.35 -10.75
CA PHE A 37 18.25 14.03 -10.45
C PHE A 37 19.24 13.54 -11.52
N ARG A 38 20.46 13.19 -11.10
CA ARG A 38 21.54 12.66 -11.96
C ARG A 38 21.94 11.22 -11.64
N GLY A 39 21.27 10.58 -10.67
CA GLY A 39 21.58 9.21 -10.27
C GLY A 39 21.24 8.18 -11.36
N LYS A 40 21.91 7.02 -11.32
CA LYS A 40 21.63 5.91 -12.24
C LYS A 40 20.29 5.26 -11.91
N ARG A 41 19.53 4.88 -12.96
CA ARG A 41 18.26 4.16 -12.87
C ARG A 41 18.47 2.65 -12.76
N THR A 42 18.92 2.18 -11.60
CA THR A 42 19.34 0.77 -11.39
C THR A 42 18.34 -0.10 -10.65
N LEU A 43 17.30 0.47 -10.02
CA LEU A 43 16.41 -0.25 -9.12
C LEU A 43 15.37 -1.08 -9.90
N ASP A 44 15.39 -2.40 -9.71
CA ASP A 44 14.51 -3.36 -10.36
C ASP A 44 13.12 -3.39 -9.71
N LEU A 45 13.09 -3.37 -8.38
CA LEU A 45 11.89 -3.46 -7.55
C LEU A 45 11.94 -2.47 -6.39
N LEU A 46 10.81 -1.80 -6.15
CA LEU A 46 10.51 -1.10 -4.90
C LEU A 46 9.32 -1.79 -4.20
N ASP A 47 9.57 -2.35 -3.03
CA ASP A 47 8.59 -2.92 -2.12
C ASP A 47 8.12 -1.83 -1.14
N LEU A 48 7.10 -1.09 -1.56
CA LEU A 48 6.56 0.11 -0.91
C LEU A 48 5.54 -0.28 0.17
N PHE A 49 5.80 0.12 1.42
CA PHE A 49 5.11 -0.38 2.61
C PHE A 49 5.28 -1.91 2.77
N GLY A 50 6.51 -2.38 2.56
CA GLY A 50 6.81 -3.79 2.39
C GLY A 50 6.69 -4.64 3.66
N ALA A 51 6.59 -4.03 4.84
CA ALA A 51 6.44 -4.62 6.18
C ALA A 51 7.42 -5.76 6.53
N SER A 52 7.29 -6.92 5.89
CA SER A 52 8.18 -8.08 6.00
C SER A 52 9.29 -8.11 4.94
N GLY A 53 9.23 -7.24 3.92
CA GLY A 53 10.17 -7.24 2.79
C GLY A 53 10.10 -8.51 1.93
N SER A 54 9.00 -9.27 2.03
CA SER A 54 8.88 -10.59 1.38
C SER A 54 8.87 -10.51 -0.15
N VAL A 55 8.38 -9.40 -0.73
CA VAL A 55 8.42 -9.22 -2.19
C VAL A 55 9.87 -9.03 -2.62
N SER A 56 10.58 -8.11 -1.96
CA SER A 56 12.00 -7.87 -2.19
C SER A 56 12.86 -9.12 -2.03
N ALA A 57 12.64 -9.92 -0.98
CA ALA A 57 13.38 -11.14 -0.75
C ALA A 57 13.19 -12.17 -1.88
N ILE A 58 11.96 -12.36 -2.35
CA ILE A 58 11.68 -13.30 -3.43
C ILE A 58 12.26 -12.84 -4.77
N PHE A 59 12.18 -11.54 -5.08
CA PHE A 59 12.77 -10.99 -6.31
C PHE A 59 14.30 -11.13 -6.32
N LYS A 60 14.96 -10.87 -5.18
CA LYS A 60 16.41 -11.12 -5.02
C LYS A 60 16.78 -12.58 -5.25
N ASN A 61 16.02 -13.51 -4.65
CA ASN A 61 16.22 -14.95 -4.86
C ASN A 61 15.97 -15.42 -6.30
N LYS A 62 15.25 -14.63 -7.10
CA LYS A 62 15.01 -14.87 -8.52
C LYS A 62 15.98 -14.15 -9.44
N GLY A 63 17.07 -13.59 -8.89
CA GLY A 63 18.18 -13.01 -9.64
C GLY A 63 18.16 -11.48 -9.75
N GLN A 64 17.16 -10.79 -9.20
CA GLN A 64 17.10 -9.33 -9.28
C GLN A 64 18.01 -8.67 -8.26
N LYS A 65 19.01 -7.95 -8.78
CA LYS A 65 20.14 -7.46 -7.98
C LYS A 65 19.76 -6.25 -7.14
N ASN A 66 18.88 -5.38 -7.66
CA ASN A 66 18.57 -4.10 -7.04
C ASN A 66 17.11 -4.04 -6.60
N CYS A 67 16.81 -4.56 -5.41
CA CYS A 67 15.49 -4.44 -4.79
C CYS A 67 15.58 -3.65 -3.48
N ALA A 68 14.70 -2.67 -3.30
CA ALA A 68 14.60 -1.85 -2.10
C ALA A 68 13.26 -2.07 -1.40
N VAL A 69 13.27 -1.99 -0.08
CA VAL A 69 12.06 -1.96 0.76
C VAL A 69 11.95 -0.56 1.33
N TYR A 70 10.76 0.04 1.23
CA TYR A 70 10.42 1.29 1.88
C TYR A 70 9.35 1.01 2.93
N ASP A 71 9.70 1.03 4.21
CA ASP A 71 8.77 0.78 5.31
C ASP A 71 9.22 1.44 6.62
N LEU A 72 8.32 2.26 7.19
CA LEU A 72 8.51 2.97 8.45
C LEU A 72 8.94 2.05 9.60
N LYS A 73 8.43 0.82 9.69
CA LYS A 73 8.76 -0.10 10.79
C LYS A 73 10.15 -0.70 10.64
N ILE A 74 10.70 -0.72 9.43
CA ILE A 74 12.02 -1.26 9.14
C ILE A 74 13.09 -0.17 9.30
N ASN A 75 12.85 1.02 8.70
CA ASN A 75 13.88 2.06 8.56
C ASN A 75 13.57 3.36 9.33
N GLY A 76 12.47 3.41 10.08
CA GLY A 76 12.12 4.57 10.92
C GLY A 76 11.84 5.82 10.09
N ALA A 77 12.28 6.97 10.59
CA ALA A 77 12.02 8.29 9.99
C ALA A 77 12.48 8.40 8.51
N THR A 78 13.52 7.65 8.12
CA THR A 78 14.00 7.65 6.73
C THR A 78 13.01 7.04 5.73
N ASP A 79 12.05 6.27 6.23
CA ASP A 79 10.94 5.71 5.44
C ASP A 79 9.56 6.20 5.93
N ASP A 80 9.54 7.32 6.65
CA ASP A 80 8.29 8.01 6.95
C ASP A 80 7.89 8.91 5.77
N ILE A 81 6.87 8.50 5.03
CA ILE A 81 6.36 9.27 3.87
C ILE A 81 5.71 10.60 4.29
N CYS A 82 5.41 10.79 5.58
CA CYS A 82 4.92 12.04 6.14
C CYS A 82 6.04 12.92 6.69
N ALA A 83 7.29 12.43 6.77
CA ALA A 83 8.46 13.26 7.00
C ALA A 83 8.99 13.79 5.66
N GLU A 84 9.53 15.00 5.65
CA GLU A 84 10.15 15.56 4.44
C GLU A 84 11.32 14.69 3.96
N GLU A 85 12.23 14.34 4.86
CA GLU A 85 13.36 13.46 4.57
C GLU A 85 12.89 12.11 4.04
N GLY A 86 11.94 11.47 4.71
CA GLY A 86 11.42 10.17 4.30
C GLY A 86 10.67 10.21 2.97
N PHE A 87 9.97 11.31 2.67
CA PHE A 87 9.36 11.53 1.35
C PHE A 87 10.42 11.67 0.26
N TYR A 88 11.47 12.47 0.47
CA TYR A 88 12.53 12.65 -0.52
C TYR A 88 13.42 11.40 -0.66
N ASN A 89 13.55 10.58 0.37
CA ASN A 89 14.14 9.25 0.26
C ASN A 89 13.30 8.35 -0.67
N LEU A 90 11.97 8.31 -0.47
CA LEU A 90 11.07 7.60 -1.39
C LEU A 90 11.17 8.13 -2.82
N LEU A 91 11.21 9.44 -3.00
CA LEU A 91 11.34 10.08 -4.31
C LEU A 91 12.69 9.74 -4.96
N THR A 92 13.76 9.64 -4.17
CA THR A 92 15.07 9.16 -4.64
C THR A 92 14.98 7.72 -5.14
N LEU A 93 14.33 6.82 -4.40
CA LEU A 93 14.09 5.44 -4.83
C LEU A 93 13.28 5.39 -6.12
N ALA A 94 12.22 6.20 -6.22
CA ALA A 94 11.40 6.32 -7.43
C ALA A 94 12.23 6.82 -8.63
N CYS A 95 13.11 7.80 -8.43
CA CYS A 95 14.02 8.29 -9.46
C CYS A 95 15.05 7.26 -9.91
N ARG A 96 15.45 6.34 -9.02
CA ARG A 96 16.37 5.21 -9.29
C ARG A 96 15.70 4.02 -9.98
N MET A 97 14.37 3.94 -10.06
CA MET A 97 13.68 2.85 -10.74
C MET A 97 14.08 2.76 -12.22
N LYS A 98 14.42 1.56 -12.69
CA LYS A 98 14.66 1.29 -14.12
C LYS A 98 13.37 1.41 -14.93
N SER A 99 13.48 1.65 -16.23
CA SER A 99 12.34 1.49 -17.15
C SER A 99 11.87 0.04 -17.11
N GLY A 100 10.56 -0.18 -17.04
CA GLY A 100 9.97 -1.51 -16.83
C GLY A 100 10.21 -2.11 -15.44
N GLY A 101 10.81 -1.37 -14.49
CA GLY A 101 10.89 -1.80 -13.09
C GLY A 101 9.51 -1.94 -12.45
N LEU A 102 9.43 -2.57 -11.28
CA LEU A 102 8.17 -2.78 -10.56
C LEU A 102 8.14 -2.01 -9.22
N VAL A 103 7.02 -1.36 -8.93
CA VAL A 103 6.66 -0.94 -7.59
C VAL A 103 5.50 -1.80 -7.12
N MET A 104 5.69 -2.52 -6.01
CA MET A 104 4.63 -3.24 -5.31
C MET A 104 4.32 -2.49 -4.02
N GLY A 105 3.09 -2.01 -3.87
CA GLY A 105 2.65 -1.17 -2.77
C GLY A 105 1.55 -1.81 -1.94
N GLY A 106 1.74 -1.95 -0.62
CA GLY A 106 0.70 -2.36 0.33
C GLY A 106 0.38 -1.28 1.36
N PRO A 107 -0.10 -0.08 0.98
CA PRO A 107 -0.27 1.03 1.91
C PRO A 107 -1.24 0.69 3.05
N PRO A 108 -1.07 1.33 4.23
CA PRO A 108 -1.93 1.11 5.39
C PRO A 108 -3.42 1.18 5.04
N CYS A 109 -4.17 0.15 5.42
CA CYS A 109 -5.55 -0.05 4.97
C CYS A 109 -6.57 0.00 6.10
N SER A 110 -6.14 -0.07 7.37
CA SER A 110 -7.06 -0.21 8.51
C SER A 110 -8.09 0.90 8.60
N LEU A 111 -7.79 2.13 8.15
CA LEU A 111 -8.70 3.26 8.15
C LEU A 111 -9.49 3.40 6.85
N PHE A 112 -9.31 2.53 5.86
CA PHE A 112 -10.04 2.56 4.59
C PHE A 112 -11.03 1.41 4.43
N VAL A 113 -11.12 0.49 5.39
CA VAL A 113 -11.99 -0.69 5.33
C VAL A 113 -13.29 -0.50 6.11
N PHE A 114 -14.31 -1.29 5.77
CA PHE A 114 -15.61 -1.26 6.45
C PHE A 114 -15.53 -1.37 7.99
N MET A 115 -14.56 -2.11 8.54
CA MET A 115 -14.41 -2.28 9.99
C MET A 115 -14.17 -0.96 10.73
N SER A 116 -13.56 0.03 10.10
CA SER A 116 -13.31 1.36 10.67
C SER A 116 -14.28 2.43 10.18
N SER A 117 -15.36 2.04 9.49
CA SER A 117 -16.34 2.96 8.90
C SER A 117 -17.02 3.88 9.91
N SER A 118 -17.24 3.42 11.15
CA SER A 118 -17.78 4.24 12.23
C SER A 118 -16.85 5.38 12.66
N ILE A 119 -15.53 5.18 12.50
CA ILE A 119 -14.47 6.16 12.81
C ILE A 119 -14.28 7.07 11.60
N HIS A 120 -13.94 6.48 10.45
CA HIS A 120 -13.53 7.27 9.30
C HIS A 120 -14.68 7.89 8.53
N ARG A 121 -15.91 7.35 8.58
CA ARG A 121 -17.12 7.91 7.92
C ARG A 121 -16.91 8.39 6.48
N ARG A 122 -16.16 7.60 5.70
CA ARG A 122 -15.87 7.91 4.29
C ARG A 122 -17.05 7.46 3.45
N SER A 123 -17.49 8.30 2.53
CA SER A 123 -18.55 8.02 1.54
C SER A 123 -18.08 8.47 0.15
N LEU A 124 -18.96 8.36 -0.85
CA LEU A 124 -18.68 8.93 -2.18
C LEU A 124 -18.61 10.47 -2.10
N ASP A 125 -19.54 11.09 -1.37
CA ASP A 125 -19.61 12.55 -1.21
C ASP A 125 -18.58 13.09 -0.19
N ASN A 126 -18.10 12.24 0.71
CA ASN A 126 -17.06 12.58 1.68
C ASN A 126 -15.90 11.57 1.63
N PRO A 127 -15.05 11.59 0.59
CA PRO A 127 -13.96 10.64 0.42
C PRO A 127 -12.85 10.80 1.48
N TRP A 128 -12.67 12.02 2.01
CA TRP A 128 -11.70 12.32 3.06
C TRP A 128 -12.13 11.81 4.44
N GLY A 129 -13.43 11.61 4.63
CA GLY A 129 -14.00 11.06 5.85
C GLY A 129 -14.08 12.07 6.99
N ASN A 130 -14.10 11.57 8.22
CA ASN A 130 -14.15 12.38 9.42
C ASN A 130 -12.74 12.84 9.83
N THR A 131 -12.32 13.96 9.25
CA THR A 131 -11.02 14.59 9.52
C THR A 131 -10.93 15.21 10.91
N LYS A 132 -11.90 15.07 11.81
CA LYS A 132 -11.73 15.43 13.23
C LYS A 132 -10.73 14.51 13.94
N TYR A 133 -10.54 13.29 13.44
CA TYR A 133 -9.57 12.32 13.99
C TYR A 133 -8.20 12.47 13.30
N ALA A 134 -7.14 12.68 14.10
CA ALA A 134 -5.76 12.77 13.60
C ALA A 134 -5.35 11.55 12.78
N SER A 135 -5.72 10.34 13.20
CA SER A 135 -5.41 9.11 12.46
C SER A 135 -6.06 9.07 11.06
N VAL A 136 -7.28 9.60 10.89
CA VAL A 136 -7.94 9.72 9.59
C VAL A 136 -7.19 10.71 8.70
N ARG A 137 -6.73 11.84 9.26
CA ARG A 137 -5.91 12.83 8.55
C ARG A 137 -4.54 12.26 8.16
N LEU A 138 -3.89 11.50 9.04
CA LEU A 138 -2.63 10.81 8.74
C LEU A 138 -2.79 9.82 7.59
N ALA A 139 -3.82 8.97 7.62
CA ALA A 139 -4.10 8.04 6.53
C ALA A 139 -4.34 8.78 5.19
N ASN A 140 -5.06 9.91 5.22
CA ASN A 140 -5.24 10.75 4.04
C ASN A 140 -3.91 11.33 3.54
N ARG A 141 -3.04 11.77 4.47
CA ARG A 141 -1.73 12.34 4.17
C ARG A 141 -0.80 11.33 3.52
N ILE A 142 -0.68 10.12 4.09
CA ILE A 142 0.09 9.00 3.53
C ILE A 142 -0.31 8.73 2.08
N VAL A 143 -1.61 8.58 1.81
CA VAL A 143 -2.12 8.28 0.46
C VAL A 143 -1.91 9.46 -0.49
N SER A 144 -2.06 10.69 0.00
CA SER A 144 -1.85 11.90 -0.81
C SER A 144 -0.39 12.04 -1.25
N ASN A 145 0.56 11.78 -0.34
CA ASN A 145 1.98 11.81 -0.63
C ASN A 145 2.37 10.65 -1.56
N MET A 146 1.87 9.44 -1.30
CA MET A 146 2.05 8.28 -2.18
C MET A 146 1.58 8.58 -3.60
N ALA A 147 0.39 9.20 -3.78
CA ALA A 147 -0.14 9.52 -5.10
C ALA A 147 0.80 10.41 -5.93
N VAL A 148 1.50 11.38 -5.31
CA VAL A 148 2.50 12.21 -5.99
C VAL A 148 3.69 11.37 -6.47
N VAL A 149 4.18 10.44 -5.64
CA VAL A 149 5.27 9.53 -6.03
C VAL A 149 4.83 8.59 -7.16
N LEU A 150 3.60 8.06 -7.10
CA LEU A 150 3.05 7.21 -8.16
C LEU A 150 2.97 7.96 -9.50
N ASP A 151 2.61 9.24 -9.50
CA ASP A 151 2.62 10.06 -10.71
C ASP A 151 4.03 10.19 -11.31
N VAL A 152 5.04 10.43 -10.47
CA VAL A 152 6.45 10.47 -10.90
C VAL A 152 6.89 9.13 -11.48
N LEU A 153 6.53 8.01 -10.84
CA LEU A 153 6.85 6.66 -11.34
C LEU A 153 6.21 6.38 -12.70
N MET A 154 4.97 6.80 -12.92
CA MET A 154 4.28 6.65 -14.22
C MET A 154 5.01 7.39 -15.34
N GLN A 155 5.47 8.62 -15.09
CA GLN A 155 6.22 9.42 -16.06
C GLN A 155 7.60 8.82 -16.39
N ARG A 156 8.04 7.80 -15.65
CA ARG A 156 9.33 7.12 -15.81
C ARG A 156 9.20 5.71 -16.39
N ASP A 157 8.04 5.33 -16.93
CA ASP A 157 7.78 3.99 -17.47
C ASP A 157 8.08 2.89 -16.44
N VAL A 158 7.61 3.09 -15.21
CA VAL A 158 7.69 2.08 -14.14
C VAL A 158 6.33 1.41 -13.99
N HIS A 159 6.33 0.08 -13.87
CA HIS A 159 5.12 -0.67 -13.56
C HIS A 159 4.77 -0.50 -12.08
N ILE A 160 3.49 -0.26 -11.80
CA ILE A 160 2.97 -0.06 -10.45
C ILE A 160 1.94 -1.15 -10.17
N VAL A 161 1.94 -1.70 -8.96
CA VAL A 161 0.87 -2.57 -8.44
C VAL A 161 0.61 -2.17 -6.98
N ILE A 162 -0.62 -1.76 -6.68
CA ILE A 162 -1.09 -1.42 -5.34
C ILE A 162 -2.11 -2.47 -4.89
N GLU A 163 -1.82 -3.13 -3.75
CA GLU A 163 -2.73 -4.05 -3.07
C GLU A 163 -3.60 -3.30 -2.07
N GLN A 164 -4.88 -3.65 -2.05
CA GLN A 164 -5.79 -3.30 -0.97
C GLN A 164 -6.85 -4.39 -0.77
N PRO A 165 -7.47 -4.44 0.42
CA PRO A 165 -8.74 -5.14 0.59
C PRO A 165 -9.78 -4.67 -0.44
N SER A 166 -10.60 -5.59 -0.96
CA SER A 166 -11.55 -5.33 -2.05
C SER A 166 -12.61 -4.26 -1.76
N GLY A 167 -12.95 -4.05 -0.49
CA GLY A 167 -13.86 -3.00 -0.04
C GLY A 167 -13.18 -1.70 0.38
N SER A 168 -11.88 -1.53 0.11
CA SER A 168 -11.13 -0.35 0.54
C SER A 168 -11.66 0.92 -0.12
N ALA A 169 -11.92 1.95 0.68
CA ALA A 169 -12.26 3.29 0.24
C ALA A 169 -11.05 4.11 -0.23
N MET A 170 -9.82 3.57 -0.11
CA MET A 170 -8.58 4.29 -0.42
C MET A 170 -8.56 4.85 -1.84
N PHE A 171 -9.02 4.07 -2.82
CA PHE A 171 -9.05 4.49 -4.23
C PHE A 171 -10.10 5.56 -4.55
N ARG A 172 -10.93 5.95 -3.57
CA ARG A 172 -11.86 7.09 -3.70
C ARG A 172 -11.22 8.41 -3.29
N LEU A 173 -10.04 8.40 -2.66
CA LEU A 173 -9.36 9.63 -2.30
C LEU A 173 -8.96 10.40 -3.57
N PRO A 174 -9.31 11.70 -3.69
CA PRO A 174 -9.12 12.44 -4.94
C PRO A 174 -7.70 12.38 -5.51
N PRO A 175 -6.61 12.50 -4.73
CA PRO A 175 -5.25 12.42 -5.28
C PRO A 175 -4.95 11.06 -5.92
N LEU A 176 -5.34 9.97 -5.28
CA LEU A 176 -5.13 8.63 -5.82
C LEU A 176 -6.09 8.34 -6.98
N ALA A 177 -7.35 8.78 -6.87
CA ALA A 177 -8.34 8.68 -7.94
C ALA A 177 -7.85 9.32 -9.24
N ALA A 178 -7.22 10.49 -9.15
CA ALA A 178 -6.64 11.18 -10.30
C ALA A 178 -5.46 10.40 -10.94
N VAL A 179 -4.65 9.71 -10.14
CA VAL A 179 -3.56 8.87 -10.65
C VAL A 179 -4.11 7.63 -11.36
N VAL A 180 -5.08 6.93 -10.75
CA VAL A 180 -5.64 5.69 -11.30
C VAL A 180 -6.57 5.90 -12.50
N ALA A 181 -7.03 7.14 -12.72
CA ALA A 181 -7.80 7.51 -13.91
C ALA A 181 -6.93 7.65 -15.18
N LYS A 182 -5.60 7.67 -15.03
CA LYS A 182 -4.67 7.74 -16.17
C LYS A 182 -4.68 6.43 -16.99
N PRO A 183 -4.38 6.48 -18.30
CA PRO A 183 -4.31 5.29 -19.13
C PRO A 183 -3.33 4.24 -18.60
N GLY A 184 -3.61 2.97 -18.91
CA GLY A 184 -2.77 1.83 -18.54
C GLY A 184 -3.07 1.19 -17.18
N TRP A 185 -3.89 1.83 -16.34
CA TRP A 185 -4.34 1.21 -15.09
C TRP A 185 -5.33 0.07 -15.34
N ALA A 186 -5.06 -1.08 -14.73
CA ALA A 186 -5.92 -2.24 -14.69
C ALA A 186 -6.30 -2.56 -13.24
N ARG A 187 -7.45 -3.21 -13.07
CA ARG A 187 -7.94 -3.70 -11.78
C ARG A 187 -8.16 -5.20 -11.84
N VAL A 188 -7.61 -5.90 -10.86
CA VAL A 188 -7.75 -7.35 -10.71
C VAL A 188 -8.29 -7.66 -9.32
N PHE A 189 -9.41 -8.38 -9.30
CA PHE A 189 -9.95 -8.95 -8.06
C PHE A 189 -9.42 -10.37 -7.86
N THR A 190 -8.99 -10.67 -6.64
CA THR A 190 -8.41 -11.97 -6.28
C THR A 190 -8.63 -12.26 -4.78
N TYR A 191 -8.17 -13.41 -4.31
CA TYR A 191 -8.24 -13.80 -2.91
C TYR A 191 -6.86 -14.20 -2.41
N MET A 192 -6.39 -13.60 -1.32
CA MET A 192 -5.06 -13.94 -0.78
C MET A 192 -4.96 -15.41 -0.35
N GLY A 193 -6.08 -16.03 0.06
CA GLY A 193 -6.13 -17.45 0.36
C GLY A 193 -5.82 -18.36 -0.85
N ALA A 194 -5.97 -17.87 -2.08
CA ALA A 194 -5.54 -18.60 -3.28
C ALA A 194 -4.01 -18.61 -3.44
N PHE A 195 -3.33 -17.72 -2.73
CA PHE A 195 -1.89 -17.65 -2.65
C PHE A 195 -1.39 -18.17 -1.30
N GLU A 196 -2.03 -19.19 -0.74
CA GLU A 196 -1.61 -19.83 0.52
C GLU A 196 -1.67 -18.92 1.75
N HIS A 197 -2.35 -17.77 1.68
CA HIS A 197 -2.56 -16.97 2.89
C HIS A 197 -3.57 -17.69 3.78
N ASP A 198 -3.31 -17.68 5.09
CA ASP A 198 -4.23 -18.21 6.10
C ASP A 198 -5.66 -17.64 5.99
N MET A 199 -5.86 -16.45 5.40
CA MET A 199 -7.19 -15.85 5.33
C MET A 199 -7.71 -15.82 3.91
N LEU A 200 -9.01 -16.05 3.78
CA LEU A 200 -9.76 -15.81 2.55
C LEU A 200 -10.01 -14.30 2.33
N LYS A 201 -8.95 -13.49 2.44
CA LYS A 201 -8.99 -12.02 2.30
C LYS A 201 -9.31 -11.68 0.83
N PRO A 202 -10.49 -11.10 0.53
CA PRO A 202 -10.78 -10.62 -0.82
C PRO A 202 -10.00 -9.34 -1.06
N THR A 203 -9.21 -9.33 -2.12
CA THR A 203 -8.20 -8.30 -2.41
C THR A 203 -8.38 -7.76 -3.82
N ILE A 204 -8.09 -6.48 -4.00
CA ILE A 204 -7.91 -5.86 -5.30
C ILE A 204 -6.44 -5.51 -5.49
N LEU A 205 -5.94 -5.80 -6.69
CA LEU A 205 -4.69 -5.29 -7.21
C LEU A 205 -5.03 -4.25 -8.25
N MET A 206 -4.50 -3.05 -8.10
CA MET A 206 -4.66 -1.98 -9.09
C MET A 206 -3.29 -1.52 -9.54
N GLY A 207 -3.07 -1.40 -10.84
CA GLY A 207 -1.73 -1.11 -11.32
C GLY A 207 -1.60 -0.97 -12.82
N THR A 208 -0.39 -0.60 -13.27
CA THR A 208 -0.04 -0.38 -14.68
C THR A 208 0.73 -1.55 -15.29
N LEU A 209 0.82 -2.69 -14.59
CA LEU A 209 1.49 -3.88 -15.09
C LEU A 209 0.61 -4.56 -16.17
N PRO A 210 1.04 -4.67 -17.44
CA PRO A 210 0.20 -5.16 -18.54
C PRO A 210 -0.37 -6.58 -18.31
N THR A 211 0.43 -7.42 -17.68
CA THR A 211 0.11 -8.82 -17.37
C THR A 211 -0.63 -8.97 -16.03
N LEU A 212 -1.01 -7.88 -15.34
CA LEU A 212 -1.61 -7.92 -14.00
C LEU A 212 -2.82 -8.86 -13.91
N HIS A 213 -3.60 -8.98 -14.97
CA HIS A 213 -4.74 -9.89 -15.09
C HIS A 213 -4.41 -11.35 -14.72
N ARG A 214 -3.15 -11.78 -14.85
CA ARG A 214 -2.66 -13.12 -14.50
C ARG A 214 -2.65 -13.38 -12.99
N MET A 215 -2.73 -12.34 -12.17
CA MET A 215 -2.90 -12.45 -10.71
C MET A 215 -4.34 -12.81 -10.30
N LYS A 216 -5.28 -12.87 -11.25
CA LYS A 216 -6.65 -13.33 -10.97
C LYS A 216 -6.62 -14.80 -10.55
N ARG A 217 -7.23 -15.10 -9.40
CA ARG A 217 -7.42 -16.47 -8.91
C ARG A 217 -8.89 -16.69 -8.56
N ARG A 218 -9.36 -17.92 -8.75
CA ARG A 218 -10.69 -18.33 -8.26
C ARG A 218 -10.69 -18.30 -6.73
N ARG A 219 -11.85 -18.00 -6.15
CA ARG A 219 -12.06 -18.09 -4.71
C ARG A 219 -11.81 -19.52 -4.24
N PRO A 220 -10.87 -19.78 -3.31
CA PRO A 220 -10.72 -21.08 -2.67
C PRO A 220 -11.97 -21.49 -1.90
N ASP A 221 -12.14 -22.79 -1.67
CA ASP A 221 -13.19 -23.33 -0.81
C ASP A 221 -13.11 -22.74 0.61
N PRO A 222 -14.13 -22.00 1.08
CA PRO A 222 -14.15 -21.41 2.42
C PRO A 222 -14.01 -22.43 3.55
N GLN A 223 -14.37 -23.70 3.35
CA GLN A 223 -14.27 -24.72 4.38
C GLN A 223 -12.82 -24.94 4.84
N LYS A 224 -11.84 -24.76 3.96
CA LYS A 224 -10.40 -24.86 4.26
C LYS A 224 -9.91 -23.78 5.24
N PHE A 225 -10.67 -22.71 5.41
CA PHE A 225 -10.32 -21.54 6.22
C PHE A 225 -11.07 -21.48 7.56
N ARG A 226 -11.98 -22.44 7.82
CA ARG A 226 -12.84 -22.46 9.04
C ARG A 226 -12.07 -22.62 10.35
N LYS A 227 -10.85 -23.18 10.33
CA LYS A 227 -10.04 -23.39 11.54
C LYS A 227 -9.45 -22.10 12.11
N ILE A 228 -9.49 -21.01 11.36
CA ILE A 228 -8.97 -19.72 11.82
C ILE A 228 -10.07 -18.99 12.58
N LYS A 229 -9.90 -18.94 13.90
CA LYS A 229 -10.79 -18.23 14.83
C LYS A 229 -11.07 -16.83 14.27
N SER A 230 -12.34 -16.45 14.21
CA SER A 230 -12.84 -15.23 13.59
C SER A 230 -11.94 -14.01 13.83
N THR A 231 -11.61 -13.28 12.75
CA THR A 231 -10.79 -12.06 12.76
C THR A 231 -11.42 -10.91 13.54
N PHE A 232 -12.71 -11.02 13.83
CA PHE A 232 -13.48 -10.12 14.66
C PHE A 232 -14.45 -10.92 15.54
N TYR A 233 -14.88 -10.32 16.63
CA TYR A 233 -16.01 -10.80 17.42
C TYR A 233 -16.97 -9.64 17.64
N VAL A 234 -18.26 -9.98 17.73
CA VAL A 234 -19.32 -9.03 18.03
C VAL A 234 -19.49 -9.03 19.55
N ASN A 235 -19.01 -7.99 20.21
CA ASN A 235 -19.29 -7.76 21.62
C ASN A 235 -20.70 -7.17 21.76
N GLY A 236 -21.62 -7.91 22.39
CA GLY A 236 -22.92 -7.35 22.75
C GLY A 236 -23.79 -8.36 23.47
N LYS A 237 -24.24 -8.02 24.68
CA LYS A 237 -25.38 -8.70 25.32
C LYS A 237 -26.66 -8.36 24.54
N VAL A 238 -27.62 -9.28 24.50
CA VAL A 238 -28.97 -9.03 23.94
C VAL A 238 -29.51 -7.74 24.57
N GLY A 239 -29.94 -6.78 23.74
CA GLY A 239 -30.43 -5.48 24.18
C GLY A 239 -29.41 -4.33 24.29
N LYS A 240 -28.11 -4.56 24.07
CA LYS A 240 -27.08 -3.49 24.01
C LYS A 240 -26.44 -3.39 22.62
N LYS A 241 -25.95 -2.19 22.28
CA LYS A 241 -25.30 -1.86 21.01
C LYS A 241 -24.12 -2.81 20.75
N LYS A 242 -24.25 -3.67 19.75
CA LYS A 242 -23.23 -4.62 19.32
C LYS A 242 -22.01 -3.85 18.80
N THR A 243 -20.84 -4.02 19.42
CA THR A 243 -19.55 -3.46 18.96
C THR A 243 -18.73 -4.54 18.26
N LEU A 244 -18.30 -4.27 17.04
CA LEU A 244 -17.38 -5.11 16.27
C LEU A 244 -15.95 -4.69 16.59
N THR A 245 -15.15 -5.59 17.14
CA THR A 245 -13.72 -5.34 17.43
C THR A 245 -12.86 -6.35 16.68
N GLY A 246 -11.89 -5.87 15.90
CA GLY A 246 -10.89 -6.70 15.22
C GLY A 246 -9.81 -7.20 16.19
N ARG A 247 -9.26 -8.41 15.96
CA ARG A 247 -8.13 -8.94 16.74
C ARG A 247 -6.78 -8.38 16.26
N LYS A 248 -5.76 -8.42 17.14
CA LYS A 248 -4.31 -8.17 16.82
C LYS A 248 -3.79 -8.95 15.60
N ALA A 249 -4.47 -10.04 15.20
CA ALA A 249 -4.14 -10.86 14.04
C ALA A 249 -4.21 -10.12 12.68
N LEU A 250 -4.85 -8.94 12.62
CA LEU A 250 -4.90 -8.11 11.41
C LEU A 250 -3.52 -7.60 10.97
N GLN A 251 -2.61 -7.32 11.90
CA GLN A 251 -1.26 -6.84 11.55
C GLN A 251 -0.37 -7.95 11.00
N GLY A 252 -0.53 -9.19 11.48
CA GLY A 252 0.17 -10.36 10.92
C GLY A 252 -0.24 -10.68 9.48
N SER A 253 -1.35 -10.12 8.99
CA SER A 253 -1.82 -10.27 7.61
C SER A 253 -1.25 -9.27 6.61
N ALA A 254 -0.38 -8.36 7.07
CA ALA A 254 0.31 -7.42 6.19
C ALA A 254 1.41 -8.08 5.34
N ALA A 255 1.95 -9.21 5.80
CA ALA A 255 3.00 -9.92 5.08
C ALA A 255 2.44 -10.66 3.87
N TYR A 256 3.03 -10.43 2.69
CA TYR A 256 2.74 -11.20 1.50
C TYR A 256 3.27 -12.63 1.62
N THR A 257 2.51 -13.60 1.11
CA THR A 257 2.94 -15.00 1.07
C THR A 257 4.00 -15.21 -0.02
N LYS A 258 4.83 -16.24 0.14
CA LYS A 258 5.82 -16.62 -0.88
C LYS A 258 5.15 -16.92 -2.22
N CYS A 259 3.97 -17.57 -2.20
CA CYS A 259 3.21 -17.90 -3.40
C CYS A 259 2.75 -16.63 -4.14
N PHE A 260 2.20 -15.64 -3.44
CA PHE A 260 1.85 -14.35 -4.02
C PHE A 260 3.07 -13.65 -4.65
N CYS A 261 4.18 -13.57 -3.91
CA CYS A 261 5.39 -12.90 -4.40
C CYS A 261 5.99 -13.58 -5.64
N ARG A 262 5.98 -14.93 -5.70
CA ARG A 262 6.45 -15.69 -6.87
C ARG A 262 5.55 -15.45 -8.09
N ASP A 263 4.24 -15.45 -7.90
CA ASP A 263 3.30 -15.19 -8.99
C ASP A 263 3.39 -13.75 -9.49
N LEU A 264 3.59 -12.78 -8.58
CA LEU A 264 3.84 -11.39 -8.94
C LEU A 264 5.15 -11.25 -9.74
N HIS A 265 6.23 -11.91 -9.32
CA HIS A 265 7.50 -11.93 -10.05
C HIS A 265 7.32 -12.49 -11.45
N LYS A 266 6.68 -13.66 -11.59
CA LYS A 266 6.39 -14.27 -12.90
C LYS A 266 5.59 -13.33 -13.79
N THR A 267 4.56 -12.70 -13.22
CA THR A 267 3.71 -11.73 -13.93
C THR A 267 4.54 -10.55 -14.43
N TRP A 268 5.43 -10.02 -13.61
CA TRP A 268 6.32 -8.93 -14.00
C TRP A 268 7.35 -9.32 -15.07
N VAL A 269 8.00 -10.48 -14.93
CA VAL A 269 8.95 -11.00 -15.93
C VAL A 269 8.28 -11.13 -17.29
N GLU A 270 7.09 -11.73 -17.37
CA GLU A 270 6.34 -11.85 -18.62
C GLU A 270 6.01 -10.48 -19.27
N ALA A 271 5.79 -9.44 -18.48
CA ALA A 271 5.53 -8.09 -19.01
C ALA A 271 6.79 -7.40 -19.56
N VAL A 272 7.96 -7.72 -19.01
CA VAL A 272 9.23 -7.09 -19.39
C VAL A 272 9.93 -7.86 -20.52
N GLU A 273 9.84 -9.19 -20.53
CA GLU A 273 10.43 -10.05 -21.57
C GLU A 273 9.54 -10.19 -22.81
N GLY A 274 8.23 -9.96 -22.69
CA GLY A 274 7.30 -9.98 -23.82
C GLY A 274 7.25 -8.67 -24.62
N ARG A 275 8.17 -7.75 -24.39
CA ARG A 275 8.29 -6.44 -25.07
C ARG A 275 9.43 -6.46 -26.08
#